data_AF-A0A3M6QH10-F1
#
_entry.id   AF-A0A3M6QH10-F1
#
_cell.length_a   1.000
_cell.length_b   1.000
_cell.length_c   1.000
_cell.angle_alpha   90.00
_cell.angle_beta   90.00
_cell.angle_gamma   90.00
#
_symmetry.space_group_name_H-M   'P 1'
#
loop_
_entity.id
_entity.type
_entity.pdbx_description
1 polymer ?
#
loop_
_entity_poly.entity_id
_entity_poly.type
_entity_poly.pdbx_seq_one_letter_code
_entity_poly.pdbx_strand_id
1 'polypeptide(L)'
;MKVALAIAACAQAKAQGSPEDQRPTQAAHLRLVDALDRPQDGYCLDILGSGPYIRFDMPMTAHNCKPGLYADEAVVWDADGKIRFPAYNVCATVAGIQQTVLPGAAVMPRQCDERSPFLEAQHLQRFIHRPDGRVELAGSGLCLSAGAESARTFDPDHRWRTLSMQRCEDVPLARSRWQLSAPKP
;
A
#
# COMPACT_ATOMS: atom_id res chain seq x y z
N MET A 1 -32.53 -18.18 61.29
CA MET A 1 -31.45 -17.20 61.01
C MET A 1 -31.28 -17.09 59.51
N LYS A 2 -31.27 -15.86 58.98
CA LYS A 2 -31.35 -15.52 57.55
C LYS A 2 -30.12 -16.01 56.77
N VAL A 3 -30.34 -16.72 55.67
CA VAL A 3 -29.30 -17.01 54.67
C VAL A 3 -29.29 -15.84 53.68
N ALA A 4 -28.23 -15.03 53.68
CA ALA A 4 -28.04 -13.95 52.73
C ALA A 4 -27.31 -14.50 51.50
N LEU A 5 -27.99 -14.48 50.35
CA LEU A 5 -27.41 -14.83 49.06
C LEU A 5 -26.71 -13.58 48.50
N ALA A 6 -25.38 -13.61 48.40
CA ALA A 6 -24.62 -12.55 47.74
C ALA A 6 -24.60 -12.81 46.23
N ILE A 7 -25.21 -11.90 45.45
CA ILE A 7 -25.18 -11.93 43.99
C ILE A 7 -23.88 -11.25 43.55
N ALA A 8 -22.95 -12.01 42.99
CA ALA A 8 -21.75 -11.48 42.37
C ALA A 8 -22.11 -10.82 41.03
N ALA A 9 -21.90 -9.51 40.92
CA ALA A 9 -22.05 -8.78 39.66
C ALA A 9 -20.83 -9.00 38.76
N CYS A 10 -21.01 -9.61 37.60
CA CYS A 10 -20.00 -9.63 36.54
C CYS A 10 -19.87 -8.23 35.95
N ALA A 11 -18.72 -7.58 36.13
CA ALA A 11 -18.37 -6.36 35.44
C ALA A 11 -18.14 -6.65 33.95
N GLN A 12 -18.91 -6.00 33.08
CA GLN A 12 -18.67 -6.03 31.63
C GLN A 12 -17.48 -5.12 31.30
N ALA A 13 -16.39 -5.71 30.84
CA ALA A 13 -15.31 -4.96 30.21
C ALA A 13 -15.81 -4.40 28.87
N LYS A 14 -15.74 -3.07 28.71
CA LYS A 14 -15.96 -2.42 27.41
C LYS A 14 -14.83 -2.85 26.48
N ALA A 15 -15.17 -3.51 25.37
CA ALA A 15 -14.25 -3.75 24.28
C ALA A 15 -13.75 -2.41 23.73
N GLN A 16 -12.46 -2.14 23.89
CA GLN A 16 -11.79 -1.04 23.22
C GLN A 16 -11.58 -1.45 21.75
N GLY A 17 -12.02 -0.60 20.82
CA GLY A 17 -11.96 -0.87 19.38
C GLY A 17 -10.54 -1.13 18.89
N SER A 18 -10.42 -2.05 17.93
CA SER A 18 -9.16 -2.41 17.28
C SER A 18 -8.51 -1.20 16.57
N PRO A 19 -7.18 -1.16 16.39
CA PRO A 19 -6.44 -0.08 15.70
C PRO A 19 -6.76 0.09 14.21
N GLU A 20 -7.75 -0.61 13.67
CA GLU A 20 -8.09 -0.64 12.24
C GLU A 20 -8.88 0.60 11.77
N ASP A 21 -9.37 1.41 12.73
CA ASP A 21 -10.39 2.45 12.51
C ASP A 21 -9.84 3.87 12.36
N GLN A 22 -8.54 4.03 12.11
CA GLN A 22 -7.90 5.35 11.89
C GLN A 22 -7.33 5.53 10.48
N ARG A 23 -7.87 4.83 9.48
CA ARG A 23 -7.45 5.03 8.09
C ARG A 23 -7.94 6.39 7.58
N PRO A 24 -7.05 7.26 7.06
CA PRO A 24 -7.46 8.51 6.43
C PRO A 24 -8.45 8.22 5.28
N THR A 25 -9.64 8.78 5.35
CA THR A 25 -10.60 8.80 4.23
C THR A 25 -10.19 9.79 3.14
N GLN A 26 -9.22 10.67 3.45
CA GLN A 26 -8.65 11.63 2.54
C GLN A 26 -7.44 11.04 1.82
N ALA A 27 -7.28 11.40 0.54
CA ALA A 27 -6.13 10.98 -0.25
C ALA A 27 -4.81 11.46 0.38
N ALA A 28 -3.78 10.63 0.29
CA ALA A 28 -2.44 10.86 0.82
C ALA A 28 -1.40 10.18 -0.08
N HIS A 29 -0.11 10.37 0.20
CA HIS A 29 0.92 9.50 -0.36
C HIS A 29 0.98 8.18 0.40
N LEU A 30 1.24 7.07 -0.31
CA LEU A 30 1.79 5.88 0.31
C LEU A 30 3.32 5.92 0.18
N ARG A 31 3.97 6.31 1.26
CA ARG A 31 5.40 6.65 1.31
C ARG A 31 6.20 5.57 2.02
N LEU A 32 7.39 5.24 1.52
CA LEU A 32 8.36 4.45 2.28
C LEU A 32 8.75 5.19 3.56
N VAL A 33 8.77 4.46 4.68
CA VAL A 33 9.17 5.02 5.98
C VAL A 33 10.64 5.44 5.94
N ASP A 34 11.51 4.65 5.30
CA ASP A 34 12.90 5.01 5.08
C ASP A 34 13.05 5.83 3.79
N ALA A 35 13.80 6.92 3.87
CA ALA A 35 14.04 7.80 2.74
C ALA A 35 15.09 7.25 1.76
N LEU A 36 15.85 6.22 2.16
CA LEU A 36 16.93 5.59 1.40
C LEU A 36 17.94 6.64 0.91
N ASP A 37 18.25 6.65 -0.38
CA ASP A 37 19.14 7.62 -1.04
C ASP A 37 18.46 8.97 -1.34
N ARG A 38 17.24 9.20 -0.85
CA ARG A 38 16.41 10.38 -1.10
C ARG A 38 16.01 11.09 0.19
N PRO A 39 16.95 11.63 0.98
CA PRO A 39 16.66 12.19 2.31
C PRO A 39 15.68 13.38 2.30
N GLN A 40 15.59 14.15 1.21
CA GLN A 40 14.76 15.34 1.12
C GLN A 40 13.27 15.04 0.83
N ASP A 41 12.99 14.05 -0.01
CA ASP A 41 11.64 13.75 -0.52
C ASP A 41 11.21 12.31 -0.23
N GLY A 42 12.14 11.36 -0.17
CA GLY A 42 11.86 9.94 0.03
C GLY A 42 11.19 9.31 -1.19
N TYR A 43 10.59 8.14 -1.03
CA TYR A 43 9.91 7.42 -2.11
C TYR A 43 8.44 7.18 -1.83
N CYS A 44 7.59 7.37 -2.85
CA CYS A 44 6.16 7.20 -2.83
C CYS A 44 5.70 6.23 -3.90
N LEU A 45 4.57 5.56 -3.67
CA LEU A 45 3.90 4.73 -4.67
C LEU A 45 3.41 5.61 -5.82
N ASP A 46 3.86 5.33 -7.04
CA ASP A 46 3.61 6.16 -8.21
C ASP A 46 3.13 5.34 -9.42
N ILE A 47 2.14 5.88 -10.14
CA ILE A 47 1.77 5.40 -11.47
C ILE A 47 2.64 6.10 -12.50
N LEU A 48 3.36 5.31 -13.30
CA LEU A 48 4.26 5.83 -14.31
C LEU A 48 3.56 6.79 -15.29
N GLY A 49 4.14 7.97 -15.46
CA GLY A 49 3.72 8.97 -16.45
C GLY A 49 3.32 10.28 -15.79
N SER A 50 2.71 11.18 -16.56
CA SER A 50 2.15 12.43 -16.04
C SER A 50 1.13 12.99 -17.02
N GLY A 51 0.04 13.56 -16.51
CA GLY A 51 -1.03 14.14 -17.32
C GLY A 51 -1.55 13.18 -18.40
N PRO A 52 -1.48 13.54 -19.70
CA PRO A 52 -1.96 12.67 -20.78
C PRO A 52 -1.06 11.46 -21.06
N TYR A 53 0.12 11.36 -20.42
CA TYR A 53 1.11 10.31 -20.66
C TYR A 53 1.10 9.21 -19.58
N ILE A 54 0.05 9.13 -18.76
CA ILE A 54 -0.10 8.09 -17.75
C ILE A 54 -0.17 6.70 -18.40
N ARG A 55 0.57 5.74 -17.85
CA ARG A 55 0.76 4.40 -18.40
C ARG A 55 0.13 3.33 -17.51
N PHE A 56 -1.12 2.97 -17.81
CA PHE A 56 -1.81 1.89 -17.10
C PHE A 56 -1.36 0.48 -17.54
N ASP A 57 -0.61 0.40 -18.63
CA ASP A 57 -0.06 -0.83 -19.22
C ASP A 57 1.33 -1.19 -18.68
N MET A 58 1.91 -0.35 -17.81
CA MET A 58 3.24 -0.52 -17.24
C MET A 58 3.19 -0.75 -15.71
N PRO A 59 4.21 -1.40 -15.12
CA PRO A 59 4.31 -1.51 -13.67
C PRO A 59 4.38 -0.16 -12.98
N MET A 60 3.75 -0.09 -11.81
CA MET A 60 3.92 1.00 -10.86
C MET A 60 5.36 1.03 -10.34
N THR A 61 5.78 2.16 -9.81
CA THR A 61 7.13 2.34 -9.26
C THR A 61 7.10 2.92 -7.85
N ALA A 62 8.23 2.84 -7.17
CA ALA A 62 8.51 3.74 -6.05
C ALA A 62 9.31 4.92 -6.63
N HIS A 63 8.67 6.07 -6.77
CA HIS A 63 9.27 7.29 -7.32
C HIS A 63 9.55 8.28 -6.20
N ASN A 64 10.45 9.24 -6.38
CA ASN A 64 10.62 10.27 -5.36
C ASN A 64 9.30 11.02 -5.12
N CYS A 65 8.93 11.19 -3.84
CA CYS A 65 7.65 11.81 -3.49
C CYS A 65 7.58 13.25 -4.01
N LYS A 66 6.42 13.62 -4.56
CA LYS A 66 6.18 14.97 -5.06
C LYS A 66 5.90 15.93 -3.88
N PRO A 67 6.18 17.24 -4.03
CA PRO A 67 5.91 18.23 -2.97
C PRO A 67 4.40 18.48 -2.73
N GLY A 68 3.56 18.06 -3.68
CA GLY A 68 2.10 18.12 -3.59
C GLY A 68 1.47 16.77 -3.89
N LEU A 69 0.15 16.65 -3.68
CA LEU A 69 -0.59 15.41 -3.91
C LEU A 69 -1.07 15.36 -5.37
N TYR A 70 -0.22 14.88 -6.27
CA TYR A 70 -0.56 14.73 -7.69
C TYR A 70 -1.32 13.44 -7.94
N ALA A 71 -2.14 13.41 -9.00
CA ALA A 71 -3.10 12.35 -9.30
C ALA A 71 -2.50 10.93 -9.35
N ASP A 72 -1.21 10.82 -9.71
CA ASP A 72 -0.41 9.61 -9.86
C ASP A 72 0.34 9.16 -8.61
N GLU A 73 0.39 9.98 -7.55
CA GLU A 73 0.88 9.59 -6.21
C GLU A 73 -0.22 9.70 -5.13
N ALA A 74 -1.40 10.19 -5.50
CA ALA A 74 -2.55 10.31 -4.62
C ALA A 74 -3.25 8.97 -4.44
N VAL A 75 -3.22 8.43 -3.22
CA VAL A 75 -3.93 7.20 -2.89
C VAL A 75 -4.94 7.36 -1.78
N VAL A 76 -6.02 6.60 -1.87
CA VAL A 76 -6.96 6.34 -0.77
C VAL A 76 -6.82 4.85 -0.42
N TRP A 77 -6.72 4.55 0.87
CA TRP A 77 -6.78 3.18 1.35
C TRP A 77 -8.21 2.85 1.74
N ASP A 78 -8.92 2.15 0.86
CA ASP A 78 -10.32 1.83 1.05
C ASP A 78 -10.51 0.84 2.22
N ALA A 79 -11.68 0.88 2.85
CA ALA A 79 -11.99 0.05 4.04
C ALA A 79 -11.77 -1.45 3.80
N ASP A 80 -11.96 -1.91 2.56
CA ASP A 80 -11.84 -3.30 2.14
C ASP A 80 -10.42 -3.73 1.73
N GLY A 81 -9.43 -2.85 1.94
CA GLY A 81 -8.00 -3.13 1.77
C GLY A 81 -7.41 -2.71 0.43
N LYS A 82 -8.20 -2.09 -0.46
CA LYS A 82 -7.69 -1.59 -1.75
C LYS A 82 -6.89 -0.31 -1.58
N ILE A 83 -5.80 -0.20 -2.34
CA ILE A 83 -5.05 1.05 -2.51
C ILE A 83 -5.48 1.65 -3.84
N ARG A 84 -6.33 2.68 -3.80
CA ARG A 84 -6.99 3.26 -4.98
C ARG A 84 -6.41 4.62 -5.32
N PHE A 85 -6.22 4.87 -6.62
CA PHE A 85 -5.87 6.17 -7.19
C PHE A 85 -7.16 6.86 -7.67
N PRO A 86 -7.71 7.80 -6.88
CA PRO A 86 -9.08 8.28 -7.09
C PRO A 86 -9.24 9.05 -8.41
N ALA A 87 -8.21 9.77 -8.87
CA ALA A 87 -8.27 10.54 -10.11
C ALA A 87 -8.40 9.66 -11.37
N TYR A 88 -7.94 8.41 -11.31
CA TYR A 88 -7.94 7.48 -12.44
C TYR A 88 -8.91 6.31 -12.27
N ASN A 89 -9.52 6.17 -11.09
CA ASN A 89 -10.37 5.05 -10.71
C ASN A 89 -9.69 3.67 -10.93
N VAL A 90 -8.40 3.59 -10.60
CA VAL A 90 -7.61 2.34 -10.64
C VAL A 90 -7.11 1.98 -9.26
N CYS A 91 -6.81 0.70 -9.06
CA CYS A 91 -6.28 0.14 -7.83
C CYS A 91 -4.90 -0.48 -8.09
N ALA A 92 -4.00 -0.37 -7.10
CA ALA A 92 -2.78 -1.14 -7.10
C ALA A 92 -3.12 -2.64 -7.13
N THR A 93 -2.60 -3.35 -8.11
CA THR A 93 -2.98 -4.75 -8.39
C THR A 93 -1.74 -5.56 -8.61
N VAL A 94 -1.56 -6.60 -7.80
CA VAL A 94 -0.42 -7.49 -7.96
C VAL A 94 -0.58 -8.32 -9.24
N ALA A 95 0.47 -8.37 -10.06
CA ALA A 95 0.53 -9.25 -11.21
C ALA A 95 0.50 -10.72 -10.74
N GLY A 96 -0.52 -11.45 -11.16
CA GLY A 96 -0.78 -12.82 -10.73
C GLY A 96 -1.61 -13.56 -11.75
N ILE A 97 -1.77 -14.87 -11.53
CA ILE A 97 -2.62 -15.72 -12.37
C ILE A 97 -3.74 -16.25 -11.48
N GLN A 98 -4.98 -15.92 -11.82
CA GLN A 98 -6.16 -16.21 -11.01
C GLN A 98 -6.00 -15.62 -9.60
N GLN A 99 -5.83 -16.47 -8.58
CA GLN A 99 -5.68 -16.08 -7.18
C GLN A 99 -4.24 -16.26 -6.66
N THR A 100 -3.28 -16.55 -7.56
CA THR A 100 -1.91 -16.89 -7.19
C THR A 100 -0.93 -15.80 -7.59
N VAL A 101 0.05 -15.57 -6.72
CA VAL A 101 1.13 -14.59 -6.89
C VAL A 101 2.43 -15.26 -6.48
N LEU A 102 3.50 -14.94 -7.19
CA LEU A 102 4.86 -15.38 -6.85
C LEU A 102 5.72 -14.20 -6.37
N PRO A 103 6.74 -14.44 -5.53
CA PRO A 103 7.76 -13.44 -5.25
C PRO A 103 8.37 -12.88 -6.55
N GLY A 104 8.63 -11.58 -6.59
CA GLY A 104 9.06 -10.86 -7.78
C GLY A 104 7.92 -10.28 -8.62
N ALA A 105 6.66 -10.64 -8.35
CA ALA A 105 5.51 -10.11 -9.08
C ALA A 105 5.45 -8.58 -9.02
N ALA A 106 5.29 -7.94 -10.17
CA ALA A 106 5.10 -6.50 -10.28
C ALA A 106 3.74 -6.06 -9.71
N VAL A 107 3.60 -4.78 -9.44
CA VAL A 107 2.30 -4.15 -9.12
C VAL A 107 1.89 -3.28 -10.30
N MET A 108 0.67 -3.46 -10.77
CA MET A 108 0.08 -2.80 -11.93
C MET A 108 -1.09 -1.92 -11.51
N PRO A 109 -1.32 -0.77 -12.16
CA PRO A 109 -2.53 0.01 -11.96
C PRO A 109 -3.66 -0.58 -12.83
N ARG A 110 -4.61 -1.30 -12.22
CA ARG A 110 -5.74 -1.93 -12.92
C ARG A 110 -7.07 -1.38 -12.45
N GLN A 111 -8.13 -1.62 -13.22
CA GLN A 111 -9.46 -1.24 -12.76
C GLN A 111 -9.74 -1.92 -11.41
N CYS A 112 -10.33 -1.18 -10.47
CA CYS A 112 -10.70 -1.75 -9.19
C CYS A 112 -11.76 -2.85 -9.42
N ASP A 113 -11.59 -4.00 -8.76
CA ASP A 113 -12.45 -5.18 -8.92
C ASP A 113 -12.54 -5.73 -10.36
N GLU A 114 -11.54 -5.46 -11.20
CA GLU A 114 -11.45 -6.04 -12.55
C GLU A 114 -11.58 -7.57 -12.51
N ARG A 115 -12.48 -8.09 -13.34
CA ARG A 115 -12.61 -9.52 -13.60
C ARG A 115 -12.49 -9.75 -15.09
N SER A 116 -11.44 -10.47 -15.48
CA SER A 116 -11.21 -10.89 -16.85
C SER A 116 -10.59 -12.28 -16.86
N PRO A 117 -10.55 -12.97 -18.01
CA PRO A 117 -9.73 -14.17 -18.12
C PRO A 117 -8.32 -13.89 -17.60
N PHE A 118 -7.84 -14.75 -16.70
CA PHE A 118 -6.52 -14.69 -16.05
C PHE A 118 -6.30 -13.58 -15.01
N LEU A 119 -7.28 -12.71 -14.73
CA LEU A 119 -7.19 -11.67 -13.70
C LEU A 119 -8.43 -11.67 -12.80
N GLU A 120 -8.23 -12.06 -11.54
CA GLU A 120 -9.24 -11.98 -10.48
C GLU A 120 -8.82 -10.90 -9.47
N ALA A 121 -9.02 -9.63 -9.84
CA ALA A 121 -8.42 -8.51 -9.13
C ALA A 121 -8.82 -8.41 -7.65
N GLN A 122 -10.00 -8.93 -7.29
CA GLN A 122 -10.47 -8.99 -5.89
C GLN A 122 -9.52 -9.72 -4.93
N HIS A 123 -8.67 -10.63 -5.42
CA HIS A 123 -7.66 -11.34 -4.65
C HIS A 123 -6.26 -10.70 -4.76
N LEU A 124 -6.07 -9.86 -5.77
CA LEU A 124 -4.79 -9.25 -6.14
C LEU A 124 -4.70 -7.77 -5.74
N GLN A 125 -5.79 -7.19 -5.20
CA GLN A 125 -5.91 -5.79 -4.81
C GLN A 125 -6.14 -5.58 -3.30
N ARG A 126 -6.18 -6.65 -2.50
CA ARG A 126 -6.44 -6.55 -1.05
C ARG A 126 -5.15 -6.56 -0.26
N PHE A 127 -4.83 -5.44 0.35
CA PHE A 127 -3.63 -5.26 1.14
C PHE A 127 -3.95 -5.09 2.61
N ILE A 128 -3.06 -5.63 3.44
CA ILE A 128 -3.05 -5.45 4.90
C ILE A 128 -1.82 -4.62 5.25
N HIS A 129 -2.04 -3.49 5.91
CA HIS A 129 -0.96 -2.74 6.53
C HIS A 129 -0.65 -3.36 7.90
N ARG A 130 0.49 -4.02 8.00
CA ARG A 130 0.92 -4.74 9.21
C ARG A 130 1.40 -3.75 10.28
N PRO A 131 1.36 -4.11 11.57
CA PRO A 131 1.83 -3.25 12.67
C PRO A 131 3.30 -2.84 12.57
N ASP A 132 4.12 -3.60 11.83
CA ASP A 132 5.53 -3.29 11.60
C ASP A 132 5.78 -2.34 10.41
N GLY A 133 4.70 -1.83 9.79
CA GLY A 133 4.74 -0.93 8.65
C GLY A 133 4.77 -1.63 7.29
N ARG A 134 4.89 -2.96 7.24
CA ARG A 134 4.88 -3.67 5.95
C ARG A 134 3.48 -3.73 5.35
N VAL A 135 3.39 -3.66 4.03
CA VAL A 135 2.13 -3.77 3.30
C VAL A 135 2.09 -5.13 2.62
N GLU A 136 1.27 -6.05 3.15
CA GLU A 136 1.16 -7.41 2.66
C GLU A 136 -0.03 -7.56 1.71
N LEU A 137 0.12 -8.33 0.62
CA LEU A 137 -1.06 -8.84 -0.09
C LEU A 137 -1.74 -9.88 0.81
N ALA A 138 -3.00 -9.65 1.17
CA ALA A 138 -3.68 -10.31 2.28
C ALA A 138 -3.48 -11.85 2.29
N GLY A 139 -2.80 -12.36 3.32
CA GLY A 139 -2.62 -13.79 3.57
C GLY A 139 -1.61 -14.50 2.67
N SER A 140 -0.87 -13.76 1.84
CA SER A 140 0.10 -14.33 0.90
C SER A 140 1.51 -14.49 1.48
N GLY A 141 1.85 -13.78 2.57
CA GLY A 141 3.23 -13.66 3.04
C GLY A 141 4.13 -12.85 2.10
N LEU A 142 3.55 -12.17 1.10
CA LEU A 142 4.27 -11.29 0.18
C LEU A 142 3.99 -9.81 0.52
N CYS A 143 5.06 -9.04 0.65
CA CYS A 143 5.04 -7.63 1.01
C CYS A 143 5.45 -6.74 -0.17
N LEU A 144 4.73 -5.63 -0.32
CA LEU A 144 5.05 -4.53 -1.23
C LEU A 144 6.44 -4.00 -0.89
N SER A 145 7.33 -4.04 -1.87
CA SER A 145 8.75 -3.80 -1.65
C SER A 145 9.35 -2.94 -2.76
N ALA A 146 10.11 -1.93 -2.37
CA ALA A 146 10.92 -1.15 -3.29
C ALA A 146 12.23 -1.88 -3.65
N GLY A 147 12.67 -1.74 -4.89
CA GLY A 147 13.92 -2.31 -5.41
C GLY A 147 15.16 -1.84 -4.65
N ALA A 148 16.22 -2.65 -4.67
CA ALA A 148 17.49 -2.32 -4.02
C ALA A 148 18.24 -1.19 -4.73
N GLU A 149 18.04 -1.06 -6.04
CA GLU A 149 18.68 -0.06 -6.90
C GLU A 149 17.71 1.08 -7.22
N SER A 150 18.26 2.28 -7.36
CA SER A 150 17.57 3.45 -7.89
C SER A 150 18.22 3.90 -9.20
N ALA A 151 17.43 4.45 -10.11
CA ALA A 151 17.91 5.03 -11.35
C ALA A 151 17.26 6.41 -11.59
N ARG A 152 17.90 7.22 -12.45
CA ARG A 152 17.32 8.50 -12.88
C ARG A 152 16.15 8.26 -13.84
N THR A 153 15.25 9.23 -13.92
CA THR A 153 14.30 9.29 -15.05
C THR A 153 14.90 10.14 -16.18
N PHE A 154 14.09 10.75 -17.04
CA PHE A 154 14.56 11.77 -17.98
C PHE A 154 14.99 13.05 -17.26
N ASP A 155 14.47 13.29 -16.05
CA ASP A 155 14.88 14.39 -15.18
C ASP A 155 16.07 13.93 -14.29
N PRO A 156 17.17 14.69 -14.24
CA PRO A 156 18.36 14.32 -13.47
C PRO A 156 18.15 14.27 -11.96
N ASP A 157 17.14 14.96 -11.43
CA ASP A 157 16.84 15.02 -10.00
C ASP A 157 15.84 13.95 -9.58
N HIS A 158 15.05 13.43 -10.52
CA HIS A 158 14.07 12.39 -10.24
C HIS A 158 14.71 11.01 -10.16
N ARG A 159 14.23 10.20 -9.20
CA ARG A 159 14.67 8.82 -8.99
C ARG A 159 13.49 7.89 -8.88
N TRP A 160 13.68 6.68 -9.39
CA TRP A 160 12.71 5.61 -9.27
C TRP A 160 13.40 4.31 -8.86
N ARG A 161 12.62 3.43 -8.24
CA ARG A 161 12.97 2.05 -7.91
C ARG A 161 11.87 1.14 -8.43
N THR A 162 12.22 -0.10 -8.74
CA THR A 162 11.22 -1.12 -9.04
C THR A 162 10.28 -1.32 -7.85
N LEU A 163 9.05 -1.73 -8.12
CA LEU A 163 8.06 -2.05 -7.10
C LEU A 163 7.53 -3.46 -7.35
N SER A 164 7.66 -4.32 -6.36
CA SER A 164 7.28 -5.73 -6.50
C SER A 164 6.84 -6.34 -5.17
N MET A 165 6.13 -7.45 -5.26
CA MET A 165 5.79 -8.30 -4.15
C MET A 165 6.96 -9.24 -3.86
N GLN A 166 7.45 -9.25 -2.63
CA GLN A 166 8.57 -10.07 -2.20
C GLN A 166 8.20 -10.80 -0.93
N ARG A 167 8.86 -11.91 -0.60
CA ARG A 167 8.63 -12.56 0.70
C ARG A 167 8.91 -11.55 1.80
N CYS A 168 7.97 -11.40 2.73
CA CYS A 168 8.06 -10.39 3.77
C CYS A 168 9.33 -10.57 4.62
N GLU A 169 9.76 -11.81 4.85
CA GLU A 169 10.97 -12.18 5.60
C GLU A 169 12.29 -11.88 4.88
N ASP A 170 12.29 -11.79 3.54
CA ASP A 170 13.52 -11.67 2.75
C ASP A 170 13.91 -10.21 2.47
N VAL A 171 12.98 -9.26 2.61
CA VAL A 171 13.23 -7.86 2.27
C VAL A 171 13.58 -7.02 3.50
N PRO A 172 14.70 -6.28 3.47
CA PRO A 172 15.06 -5.34 4.51
C PRO A 172 13.93 -4.33 4.80
N LEU A 173 13.69 -4.07 6.09
CA LEU A 173 12.62 -3.16 6.54
C LEU A 173 12.72 -1.74 5.96
N ALA A 174 13.92 -1.28 5.59
CA ALA A 174 14.11 0.01 4.93
C ALA A 174 13.42 0.08 3.56
N ARG A 175 13.20 -1.07 2.89
CA ARG A 175 12.58 -1.13 1.55
C ARG A 175 11.15 -1.68 1.54
N SER A 176 10.63 -2.08 2.69
CA SER A 176 9.33 -2.77 2.78
C SER A 176 8.35 -2.14 3.78
N ARG A 177 8.76 -1.12 4.55
CA ARG A 177 7.85 -0.38 5.44
C ARG A 177 7.31 0.86 4.75
N TRP A 178 5.99 1.00 4.76
CA TRP A 178 5.25 2.09 4.15
C TRP A 178 4.37 2.77 5.19
N GLN A 179 3.94 3.99 4.89
CA GLN A 179 3.00 4.75 5.70
C GLN A 179 2.20 5.68 4.82
N LEU A 180 0.97 5.99 5.24
CA LEU A 180 0.24 7.10 4.66
C LEU A 180 0.81 8.42 5.22
N SER A 181 1.06 9.39 4.34
CA SER A 181 1.54 10.70 4.74
C SER A 181 0.99 11.80 3.84
N ALA A 182 0.70 12.96 4.42
CA ALA A 182 0.47 14.17 3.64
C ALA A 182 1.73 14.54 2.83
N PRO A 183 1.59 15.19 1.66
CA PRO A 183 2.73 15.77 0.95
C PRO A 183 3.49 16.74 1.85
N LYS A 184 4.81 16.79 1.69
CA LYS A 184 5.66 17.77 2.36
C LYS A 184 6.06 18.82 1.33
N PRO A 185 5.76 20.10 1.56
CA PRO A 185 6.18 21.18 0.69
C PRO A 185 7.70 21.38 0.70
#